data_AF-A0A0L7LU05-F1
#
_entry.id   AF-A0A0L7LU05-F1
#
_cell.length_a   1.000
_cell.length_b   1.000
_cell.length_c   1.000
_cell.angle_alpha   90.00
_cell.angle_beta   90.00
_cell.angle_gamma   90.00
#
_symmetry.space_group_name_H-M   'P 1'
#
loop_
_entity.id
_entity.type
_entity.pdbx_description
1 polymer ?
#
loop_
_entity_poly.entity_id
_entity_poly.type
_entity_poly.pdbx_seq_one_letter_code
_entity_poly.pdbx_strand_id
1 'polypeptide(L)'
;MRWSYNHPEAAQYAGNVPEVDRFDAQFFKVHYRLANNMDFMARKILELTYEAIYDAGFSPEHLSGKKVGVYIGSCFSETEKSSFYVTTSRTGFAIAG
;
A
#
# COMPACT_ATOMS: atom_id res chain seq x y z
N MET A 1 -9.12 14.02 -10.31
CA MET A 1 -9.59 14.25 -8.93
C MET A 1 -10.08 12.92 -8.38
N ARG A 2 -9.72 12.58 -7.12
CA ARG A 2 -10.08 11.32 -6.47
C ARG A 2 -11.60 11.16 -6.27
N TRP A 3 -12.32 12.27 -6.19
CA TRP A 3 -13.78 12.36 -6.13
C TRP A 3 -14.31 13.17 -7.32
N SER A 4 -15.46 12.78 -7.85
CA SER A 4 -16.20 13.53 -8.89
C SER A 4 -17.10 14.62 -8.31
N TYR A 5 -17.36 14.59 -7.01
CA TYR A 5 -18.22 15.54 -6.31
C TYR A 5 -17.40 16.67 -5.71
N ASN A 6 -17.68 17.91 -6.13
CA ASN A 6 -17.06 19.12 -5.58
C ASN A 6 -17.92 19.66 -4.45
N HIS A 7 -17.59 19.31 -3.20
CA HIS A 7 -18.24 19.92 -2.04
C HIS A 7 -17.73 21.36 -1.85
N PRO A 8 -18.60 22.37 -1.63
CA PRO A 8 -18.18 23.78 -1.52
C PRO A 8 -17.23 24.06 -0.34
N GLU A 9 -17.18 23.17 0.66
CA GLU A 9 -16.27 23.27 1.81
C GLU A 9 -14.95 22.48 1.64
N ALA A 10 -14.86 21.67 0.58
CA ALA A 10 -13.66 20.88 0.30
C ALA A 10 -12.62 21.73 -0.44
N ALA A 11 -11.34 21.52 -0.11
CA ALA A 11 -10.24 22.19 -0.80
C ALA A 11 -10.24 21.82 -2.31
N GLN A 12 -10.09 22.82 -3.16
CA GLN A 12 -10.09 22.63 -4.63
C GLN A 12 -8.79 21.97 -5.14
N TYR A 13 -7.72 22.01 -4.35
CA TYR A 13 -6.42 21.45 -4.70
C TYR A 13 -6.10 20.27 -3.77
N ALA A 14 -5.75 19.14 -4.38
CA ALA A 14 -5.30 17.95 -3.68
C ALA A 14 -4.12 17.33 -4.44
N GLY A 15 -3.10 16.91 -3.70
CA GLY A 15 -2.00 16.11 -4.24
C GLY A 15 -2.49 14.70 -4.51
N ASN A 16 -2.51 14.29 -5.78
CA ASN A 16 -2.86 12.93 -6.17
C ASN A 16 -1.58 12.21 -6.61
N VAL A 17 -1.35 11.03 -6.04
CA VAL A 17 -0.29 10.14 -6.51
C VAL A 17 -0.79 9.42 -7.76
N PRO A 18 -0.02 9.37 -8.86
CA PRO A 18 -0.38 8.59 -10.03
C PRO A 18 -0.26 7.09 -9.75
N GLU A 19 -1.05 6.27 -10.44
CA GLU A 19 -0.86 4.81 -10.48
C GLU A 19 -0.88 4.09 -9.12
N VAL A 20 -1.71 4.57 -8.20
CA VAL A 20 -1.88 3.99 -6.84
C VAL A 20 -2.33 2.52 -6.90
N ASP A 21 -3.01 2.11 -7.98
CA ASP A 21 -3.51 0.74 -8.16
C ASP A 21 -2.44 -0.25 -8.64
N ARG A 22 -1.28 0.22 -9.12
CA ARG A 22 -0.22 -0.65 -9.66
C ARG A 22 0.65 -1.20 -8.55
N PHE A 23 0.84 -2.53 -8.56
CA PHE A 23 1.70 -3.27 -7.65
C PHE A 23 2.24 -4.54 -8.30
N ASP A 24 3.54 -4.79 -8.20
CA ASP A 24 4.15 -6.05 -8.67
C ASP A 24 3.99 -7.18 -7.64
N ALA A 25 2.81 -7.80 -7.64
CA ALA A 25 2.49 -8.89 -6.72
C ALA A 25 3.38 -10.13 -6.90
N GLN A 26 3.83 -10.41 -8.14
CA GLN A 26 4.63 -11.60 -8.42
C GLN A 26 6.04 -11.46 -7.83
N PHE A 27 6.62 -10.26 -7.94
CA PHE A 27 7.92 -9.94 -7.36
C PHE A 27 7.95 -10.16 -5.83
N PHE A 28 6.93 -9.65 -5.13
CA PHE A 28 6.80 -9.80 -3.67
C PHE A 28 6.21 -11.15 -3.22
N LYS A 29 5.98 -12.10 -4.15
CA LYS A 29 5.39 -13.42 -3.88
C LYS A 29 4.02 -13.34 -3.19
N VAL A 30 3.24 -12.31 -3.53
CA VAL A 30 1.87 -12.11 -3.03
C VAL A 30 0.88 -12.72 -4.02
N HIS A 31 -0.04 -13.54 -3.53
CA HIS A 31 -1.10 -14.11 -4.37
C HIS A 31 -2.00 -13.01 -4.94
N TYR A 32 -2.40 -13.10 -6.22
CA TYR A 32 -3.20 -12.07 -6.91
C TYR A 32 -4.45 -11.61 -6.13
N ARG A 33 -5.19 -12.55 -5.54
CA ARG A 33 -6.38 -12.23 -4.73
C ARG A 33 -6.05 -11.47 -3.45
N LEU A 34 -4.87 -11.72 -2.87
CA LEU A 34 -4.40 -11.00 -1.69
C LEU A 34 -3.94 -9.61 -2.08
N ALA A 35 -3.18 -9.47 -3.18
CA ALA A 35 -2.72 -8.18 -3.69
C ALA A 35 -3.87 -7.21 -3.97
N ASN A 36 -4.99 -7.71 -4.52
CA ASN A 36 -6.18 -6.89 -4.76
C ASN A 36 -6.90 -6.44 -3.48
N ASN A 37 -6.73 -7.15 -2.37
CA ASN A 37 -7.31 -6.79 -1.08
C ASN A 37 -6.31 -6.06 -0.15
N MET A 38 -5.05 -5.90 -0.57
CA MET A 38 -4.06 -5.17 0.21
C MET A 38 -4.28 -3.67 0.10
N ASP A 39 -4.09 -2.99 1.24
CA ASP A 39 -4.07 -1.54 1.30
C ASP A 39 -3.06 -0.95 0.30
N PHE A 40 -3.48 0.15 -0.34
CA PHE A 40 -2.68 0.82 -1.35
C PHE A 40 -1.38 1.38 -0.78
N MET A 41 -1.41 1.91 0.46
CA MET A 41 -0.20 2.43 1.11
C MET A 41 0.76 1.30 1.44
N ALA A 42 0.25 0.17 1.96
CA ALA A 42 1.07 -1.02 2.21
C ALA A 42 1.77 -1.53 0.94
N ARG A 43 1.07 -1.58 -0.20
CA ARG A 43 1.65 -1.97 -1.49
C ARG A 43 2.77 -1.02 -1.93
N LYS A 44 2.56 0.30 -1.82
CA LYS A 44 3.59 1.29 -2.20
C LYS A 44 4.79 1.29 -1.27
N ILE A 45 4.59 1.06 0.03
CA ILE A 45 5.69 0.95 0.98
C ILE A 45 6.62 -0.21 0.61
N LEU A 46 6.09 -1.35 0.14
CA LEU A 46 6.93 -2.48 -0.28
C LEU A 46 7.83 -2.12 -1.47
N GLU A 47 7.27 -1.47 -2.49
CA GLU A 47 8.03 -1.01 -3.67
C GLU A 47 9.09 0.02 -3.29
N LEU A 48 8.70 1.06 -2.55
CA LEU A 48 9.60 2.14 -2.14
C LEU A 48 10.70 1.65 -1.19
N THR A 49 10.39 0.69 -0.32
CA THR A 49 11.41 0.09 0.57
C THR A 49 12.44 -0.67 -0.27
N TYR A 50 11.99 -1.39 -1.29
CA TYR A 50 12.90 -2.08 -2.21
C TYR A 50 13.79 -1.08 -2.96
N GLU A 51 13.20 -0.04 -3.56
CA GLU A 51 13.96 1.03 -4.23
C GLU A 51 14.96 1.70 -3.28
N ALA A 52 14.56 2.01 -2.05
CA ALA A 52 15.43 2.64 -1.05
C ALA A 52 16.60 1.75 -0.65
N ILE A 53 16.42 0.43 -0.58
CA ILE A 53 17.51 -0.52 -0.32
C ILE A 53 18.54 -0.48 -1.46
N TYR A 54 18.07 -0.46 -2.70
CA TYR A 54 18.94 -0.37 -3.88
C TYR A 54 19.63 0.99 -4.00
N ASP A 55 18.93 2.07 -3.70
CA ASP A 55 19.50 3.42 -3.68
C ASP A 55 20.62 3.55 -2.62
N ALA A 56 20.46 2.87 -1.49
CA ALA A 56 21.52 2.75 -0.47
C ALA A 56 22.72 1.88 -0.92
N GLY A 57 22.67 1.28 -2.11
CA GLY A 57 23.73 0.42 -2.67
C GLY A 57 23.78 -0.99 -2.06
N PHE A 58 22.73 -1.41 -1.36
CA PHE A 58 22.63 -2.76 -0.80
C PHE A 58 21.73 -3.62 -1.67
N SER A 59 21.99 -4.93 -1.67
CA SER A 59 20.99 -5.89 -2.15
C SER A 59 20.12 -6.38 -0.98
N PRO A 60 18.84 -6.69 -1.21
CA PRO A 60 17.96 -7.26 -0.19
C PRO A 60 18.51 -8.55 0.42
N GLU A 61 19.24 -9.37 -0.36
CA GLU A 61 19.86 -10.59 0.17
C GLU A 61 20.92 -10.28 1.23
N HIS A 62 21.63 -9.14 1.14
CA HIS A 62 22.62 -8.74 2.13
C HIS A 62 22.02 -8.34 3.48
N LEU A 63 20.73 -7.94 3.50
CA LEU A 63 19.99 -7.59 4.72
C LEU A 63 19.27 -8.80 5.30
N SER A 64 19.03 -9.84 4.49
CA SER A 64 18.40 -11.08 4.92
C SER A 64 19.17 -11.74 6.07
N GLY A 65 18.47 -12.06 7.16
CA GLY A 65 19.05 -12.69 8.36
C GLY A 65 19.82 -11.75 9.30
N LYS A 66 19.96 -10.46 8.97
CA LYS A 66 20.55 -9.46 9.87
C LYS A 66 19.50 -8.85 10.80
N LYS A 67 19.96 -8.28 11.91
CA LYS A 67 19.11 -7.51 12.84
C LYS A 67 18.86 -6.12 12.24
N VAL A 68 17.83 -6.01 11.41
CA VAL A 68 17.38 -4.74 10.80
C VAL A 68 16.02 -4.37 11.42
N GLY A 69 15.92 -3.15 11.95
CA GLY A 69 14.66 -2.61 12.46
C GLY A 69 13.87 -1.93 11.33
N VAL A 70 12.55 -2.09 11.33
CA VAL A 70 11.63 -1.42 10.40
C VAL A 70 10.65 -0.59 11.22
N TYR A 71 10.55 0.71 10.90
CA TYR A 71 9.67 1.66 11.58
C TYR A 71 8.80 2.34 10.52
N ILE A 72 7.48 2.23 10.66
CA ILE A 72 6.50 2.79 9.73
C ILE A 72 5.56 3.71 10.50
N GLY A 73 5.42 4.96 10.03
CA GLY A 73 4.41 5.89 10.52
C GLY A 73 3.18 5.84 9.61
N SER A 74 2.04 5.47 10.18
CA SER A 74 0.74 5.53 9.49
C SER A 74 -0.27 6.27 10.38
N CYS A 75 -1.13 7.08 9.77
CA CYS A 75 -2.16 7.85 10.48
C CYS A 75 -3.58 7.50 10.04
N PHE A 76 -3.74 6.87 8.87
CA PHE A 76 -5.04 6.58 8.28
C PHE A 76 -5.02 5.21 7.63
N SER A 77 -6.08 4.42 7.84
CA SER A 77 -6.32 3.16 7.15
C SER A 77 -7.72 3.23 6.54
N GLU A 78 -7.80 3.74 5.31
CA GLU A 78 -9.09 3.92 4.62
C GLU A 78 -9.55 2.63 3.92
N THR A 79 -8.61 1.77 3.50
CA THR A 79 -8.93 0.52 2.80
C THR A 79 -9.68 -0.46 3.69
N GLU A 80 -9.37 -0.49 5.00
CA GLU A 80 -10.12 -1.29 5.98
C GLU A 80 -11.59 -0.88 6.05
N LYS A 81 -11.87 0.43 6.09
CA LYS A 81 -13.25 0.94 6.13
C LYS A 81 -14.00 0.56 4.85
N SER A 82 -13.37 0.71 3.68
CA SER A 82 -13.97 0.30 2.41
C SER A 82 -14.28 -1.20 2.38
N SER A 83 -13.41 -2.06 2.91
CA SER A 83 -13.64 -3.51 2.93
C SER A 83 -14.73 -3.95 3.90
N PHE A 84 -15.04 -3.16 4.94
CA PHE A 84 -16.16 -3.40 5.86
C PHE A 84 -17.51 -2.93 5.28
N TYR A 85 -17.53 -1.83 4.51
CA TYR A 85 -18.76 -1.31 3.91
C TYR A 85 -19.09 -1.91 2.53
N VAL A 86 -18.11 -2.49 1.84
CA VAL A 86 -18.31 -3.23 0.58
C VAL A 86 -18.40 -4.73 0.90
N THR A 87 -19.58 -5.31 0.71
CA THR A 87 -19.88 -6.77 0.81
C THR A 87 -19.14 -7.57 -0.27
N THR A 88 -17.81 -7.64 -0.22
CA THR A 88 -16.98 -8.53 -1.04
C THR A 88 -15.72 -8.91 -0.26
N SER A 89 -15.89 -9.35 0.98
CA SER A 89 -14.84 -10.16 1.65
C SER A 89 -15.45 -11.03 2.74
N ARG A 90 -16.18 -12.08 2.32
CA ARG A 90 -16.58 -13.20 3.20
C ARG A 90 -15.45 -14.24 3.40
N THR A 91 -14.29 -14.01 2.81
CA THR A 91 -13.13 -14.91 2.92
C THR A 91 -11.97 -14.13 3.52
N GLY A 92 -11.66 -14.41 4.79
CA GLY A 92 -10.74 -13.66 5.66
C GLY A 92 -9.27 -13.65 5.22
N PHE A 93 -8.99 -12.99 4.10
CA PHE A 93 -7.65 -12.71 3.61
C PHE A 93 -7.54 -11.22 3.29
N ALA A 94 -7.55 -10.40 4.33
CA ALA A 94 -7.08 -9.02 4.26
C ALA A 94 -6.01 -8.86 5.35
N ILE A 95 -4.81 -8.42 4.97
CA ILE A 95 -3.89 -7.87 5.96
C ILE A 95 -4.43 -6.48 6.28
N ALA A 96 -5.14 -6.42 7.40
CA ALA A 96 -5.47 -5.22 8.13
C ALA A 96 -4.15 -4.49 8.48
N GLY A 97 -4.11 -3.18 8.25
CA GLY A 97 -2.94 -2.32 8.40
C GLY A 97 -3.26 -1.15 9.30
#